data_AF-A0A7X8GTI5-F1
#
_entry.id   AF-A0A7X8GTI5-F1
#
_cell.length_a   1.000
_cell.length_b   1.000
_cell.length_c   1.000
_cell.angle_alpha   90.00
_cell.angle_beta   90.00
_cell.angle_gamma   90.00
#
_symmetry.space_group_name_H-M   'P 1'
#
loop_
_entity.id
_entity.type
_entity.pdbx_description
1 polymer ?
#
loop_
_entity_poly.entity_id
_entity_poly.type
_entity_poly.pdbx_seq_one_letter_code
_entity_poly.pdbx_strand_id
1 'polypeptide(L)'
;MDDEILDFQIESHTDAIIKVIGVGGGGGNAVNHMYEGGIHDVSFALCNTDNQALMKSPVPVKVQLGENTTGGLGAGNKPEIARKAAEESVGLIEDLLNDGTRMVFITAGMGGGTGTGAAPVVARVAKEMGILTVGIVTIPFVFEGSRKIVQALKGVEEIAKNVDALLVINNERLRDIYSDLTMLNAFAKADDTLATAAKSIAEIITVHGHVNL
;
A
#
# COMPACT_ATOMS: atom_id res chain seq x y z
N MET A 1 -4.77 -57.27 -1.19
CA MET A 1 -4.09 -56.22 -1.96
C MET A 1 -5.11 -55.12 -2.08
N ASP A 2 -5.16 -54.27 -1.08
CA ASP A 2 -5.92 -53.02 -1.11
C ASP A 2 -4.89 -51.95 -0.75
N ASP A 3 -4.31 -51.35 -1.79
CA ASP A 3 -3.41 -50.20 -1.65
C ASP A 3 -4.28 -48.97 -1.39
N GLU A 4 -4.56 -48.68 -0.11
CA GLU A 4 -5.05 -47.37 0.31
C GLU A 4 -3.94 -46.34 0.11
N ILE A 5 -4.01 -45.63 -1.01
CA ILE A 5 -3.21 -44.43 -1.26
C ILE A 5 -3.74 -43.35 -0.31
N LEU A 6 -3.00 -43.10 0.78
CA LEU A 6 -3.16 -41.89 1.57
C LEU A 6 -2.81 -40.69 0.68
N ASP A 7 -3.83 -39.98 0.23
CA ASP A 7 -3.68 -38.68 -0.43
C ASP A 7 -3.31 -37.66 0.65
N PHE A 8 -2.00 -37.50 0.89
CA PHE A 8 -1.46 -36.38 1.65
C PHE A 8 -1.62 -35.12 0.79
N GLN A 9 -2.83 -34.55 0.81
CA GLN A 9 -3.03 -33.17 0.42
C GLN A 9 -2.36 -32.31 1.47
N ILE A 10 -1.04 -32.12 1.32
CA ILE A 10 -0.37 -30.97 1.89
C ILE A 10 -1.07 -29.80 1.21
N GLU A 11 -1.95 -29.11 1.94
CA GLU A 11 -2.43 -27.79 1.54
C GLU A 11 -1.19 -26.97 1.25
N SER A 12 -0.89 -26.78 -0.05
CA SER A 12 0.11 -25.81 -0.45
C SER A 12 -0.51 -24.45 -0.17
N HIS A 13 -0.44 -24.03 1.08
CA HIS A 13 -0.27 -22.62 1.37
C HIS A 13 1.03 -22.24 0.66
N THR A 14 0.94 -21.86 -0.61
CA THR A 14 1.91 -20.93 -1.17
C THR A 14 1.74 -19.68 -0.33
N ASP A 15 2.48 -19.62 0.78
CA ASP A 15 2.62 -18.42 1.59
C ASP A 15 3.02 -17.33 0.61
N ALA A 16 2.08 -16.42 0.33
CA ALA A 16 2.31 -15.35 -0.62
C ALA A 16 3.46 -14.50 -0.08
N ILE A 17 4.66 -14.71 -0.61
CA ILE A 17 5.88 -14.01 -0.17
C ILE A 17 5.83 -12.51 -0.48
N ILE A 18 4.85 -12.09 -1.27
CA ILE A 18 4.58 -10.71 -1.65
C ILE A 18 3.40 -10.19 -0.83
N LYS A 19 3.61 -9.05 -0.16
CA LYS A 19 2.56 -8.31 0.55
C LYS A 19 2.33 -6.94 -0.08
N VAL A 20 1.07 -6.55 -0.23
CA VAL A 20 0.68 -5.19 -0.65
C VAL A 20 0.07 -4.47 0.55
N ILE A 21 0.70 -3.38 0.98
CA ILE A 21 0.27 -2.57 2.12
C ILE A 21 -0.26 -1.22 1.64
N GLY A 22 -1.54 -0.96 1.91
CA GLY A 22 -2.18 0.33 1.65
C GLY A 22 -2.06 1.26 2.84
N VAL A 23 -1.35 2.38 2.68
CA VAL A 23 -1.13 3.36 3.76
C VAL A 23 -1.99 4.60 3.59
N GLY A 24 -2.81 4.89 4.61
CA GLY A 24 -3.76 6.01 4.61
C GLY A 24 -4.94 5.81 3.65
N GLY A 25 -5.71 6.88 3.42
CA GLY A 25 -6.94 6.80 2.61
C GLY A 25 -6.72 6.38 1.16
N GLY A 26 -5.82 7.08 0.43
CA GLY A 26 -5.57 6.77 -0.98
C GLY A 26 -4.92 5.40 -1.19
N GLY A 27 -3.94 5.03 -0.37
CA GLY A 27 -3.34 3.69 -0.41
C GLY A 27 -4.36 2.60 -0.06
N GLY A 28 -5.18 2.85 0.95
CA GLY A 28 -6.25 1.93 1.35
C GLY A 28 -7.33 1.74 0.30
N ASN A 29 -7.76 2.80 -0.38
CA ASN A 29 -8.71 2.69 -1.50
C ASN A 29 -8.14 1.84 -2.64
N ALA A 30 -6.89 2.09 -3.04
CA ALA A 30 -6.25 1.32 -4.09
C ALA A 30 -6.14 -0.17 -3.70
N VAL A 31 -5.77 -0.48 -2.45
CA VAL A 31 -5.68 -1.86 -1.97
C VAL A 31 -7.04 -2.52 -1.81
N ASN A 32 -8.08 -1.79 -1.40
CA ASN A 32 -9.46 -2.31 -1.41
C ASN A 32 -9.86 -2.71 -2.83
N HIS A 33 -9.59 -1.86 -3.82
CA HIS A 33 -9.88 -2.13 -5.21
C HIS A 33 -9.13 -3.38 -5.73
N MET A 34 -7.85 -3.52 -5.38
CA MET A 34 -7.05 -4.71 -5.69
C MET A 34 -7.64 -5.99 -5.08
N TYR A 35 -8.03 -5.92 -3.81
CA TYR A 35 -8.59 -7.04 -3.06
C TYR A 35 -9.95 -7.48 -3.63
N GLU A 36 -10.85 -6.54 -3.88
CA GLU A 36 -12.16 -6.80 -4.50
C GLU A 36 -12.02 -7.28 -5.96
N GLY A 37 -10.98 -6.83 -6.65
CA GLY A 37 -10.62 -7.28 -8.00
C GLY A 37 -10.08 -8.71 -8.08
N GLY A 38 -9.90 -9.40 -6.94
CA GLY A 38 -9.50 -10.80 -6.89
C GLY A 38 -8.07 -11.06 -7.36
N ILE A 39 -7.14 -10.16 -7.09
CA ILE A 39 -5.72 -10.42 -7.37
C ILE A 39 -5.24 -11.56 -6.45
N HIS A 40 -4.65 -12.58 -7.05
CA HIS A 40 -4.13 -13.76 -6.37
C HIS A 40 -2.62 -13.66 -6.13
N ASP A 41 -2.06 -14.59 -5.34
CA ASP A 41 -0.62 -14.74 -5.06
C ASP A 41 0.05 -13.57 -4.31
N VAL A 42 -0.74 -12.65 -3.75
CA VAL A 42 -0.28 -11.61 -2.84
C VAL A 42 -1.15 -11.57 -1.59
N SER A 43 -0.56 -11.20 -0.47
CA SER A 43 -1.30 -10.87 0.75
C SER A 43 -1.58 -9.36 0.81
N PHE A 44 -2.72 -8.97 1.37
CA PHE A 44 -3.13 -7.56 1.47
C PHE A 44 -3.20 -7.12 2.92
N ALA A 45 -2.74 -5.90 3.19
CA ALA A 45 -2.89 -5.26 4.49
C ALA A 45 -3.12 -3.76 4.37
N LEU A 46 -3.74 -3.17 5.40
CA LEU A 46 -3.94 -1.73 5.49
C LEU A 46 -3.30 -1.16 6.75
N CYS A 47 -2.68 0.02 6.62
CA CYS A 47 -2.18 0.81 7.73
C CYS A 47 -2.82 2.20 7.70
N ASN A 48 -3.59 2.57 8.73
CA ASN A 48 -4.25 3.88 8.76
C ASN A 48 -4.41 4.42 10.18
N THR A 49 -4.40 5.74 10.33
CA THR A 49 -4.69 6.42 11.60
C THR A 49 -6.20 6.64 11.82
N ASP A 50 -7.00 6.49 10.77
CA ASP A 50 -8.46 6.58 10.82
C ASP A 50 -9.08 5.18 10.94
N ASN A 51 -9.62 4.88 12.12
CA ASN A 51 -10.23 3.57 12.40
C ASN A 51 -11.55 3.38 11.63
N GLN A 52 -12.30 4.45 11.36
CA GLN A 52 -13.53 4.33 10.57
C GLN A 52 -13.22 3.91 9.13
N ALA A 53 -12.13 4.43 8.56
CA ALA A 53 -11.66 4.01 7.25
C ALA A 53 -11.23 2.53 7.23
N LEU A 54 -10.52 2.07 8.27
CA LEU A 54 -10.14 0.66 8.42
C LEU A 54 -11.37 -0.24 8.52
N MET A 55 -12.33 0.08 9.38
CA MET A 55 -13.53 -0.74 9.58
C MET A 55 -14.38 -0.93 8.32
N LYS A 56 -14.42 0.07 7.43
CA LYS A 56 -15.16 0.01 6.16
C LYS A 56 -14.49 -0.85 5.08
N SER A 57 -13.18 -1.11 5.20
CA SER A 57 -12.45 -1.88 4.19
C SER A 57 -12.80 -3.37 4.21
N PRO A 58 -12.90 -4.03 3.03
CA PRO A 58 -13.05 -5.48 2.92
C PRO A 58 -11.77 -6.28 3.21
N VAL A 59 -10.60 -5.63 3.25
CA VAL A 59 -9.30 -6.28 3.46
C VAL A 59 -9.21 -6.79 4.89
N PRO A 60 -8.91 -8.06 5.17
CA PRO A 60 -8.98 -8.60 6.53
C PRO A 60 -7.86 -8.09 7.45
N VAL A 61 -6.63 -7.96 6.93
CA VAL A 61 -5.47 -7.57 7.74
C VAL A 61 -5.36 -6.05 7.81
N LYS A 62 -5.43 -5.49 9.03
CA LYS A 62 -5.48 -4.05 9.28
C LYS A 62 -4.65 -3.68 10.49
N VAL A 63 -3.91 -2.59 10.39
CA VAL A 63 -3.15 -1.97 11.49
C VAL A 63 -3.63 -0.54 11.69
N GLN A 64 -4.15 -0.27 12.88
CA GLN A 64 -4.43 1.10 13.31
C GLN A 64 -3.13 1.75 13.80
N LEU A 65 -2.75 2.85 13.18
CA LEU A 65 -1.55 3.60 13.52
C LEU A 65 -1.84 4.65 14.60
N GLY A 66 -0.98 4.75 15.60
CA GLY A 66 -1.00 5.76 16.66
C GLY A 66 -2.32 5.80 17.41
N GLU A 67 -2.68 4.69 18.06
CA GLU A 67 -3.84 4.61 18.95
C GLU A 67 -3.80 5.71 20.01
N ASN A 68 -2.64 5.98 20.62
CA ASN A 68 -2.50 7.06 21.60
C ASN A 68 -2.32 8.42 20.93
N THR A 69 -1.61 8.49 19.80
CA THR A 69 -1.36 9.76 19.10
C THR A 69 -2.62 10.37 18.48
N THR A 70 -3.54 9.55 17.97
CA THR A 70 -4.71 10.02 17.19
C THR A 70 -6.06 9.58 17.75
N GLY A 71 -6.10 8.59 18.65
CA GLY A 71 -7.34 8.00 19.14
C GLY A 71 -8.18 7.35 18.03
N GLY A 72 -7.57 7.00 16.89
CA GLY A 72 -8.28 6.45 15.73
C GLY A 72 -9.09 7.46 14.92
N LEU A 73 -8.92 8.77 15.17
CA LEU A 73 -9.64 9.86 14.49
C LEU A 73 -8.94 10.36 13.22
N GLY A 74 -7.77 9.79 12.88
CA GLY A 74 -6.97 10.21 11.75
C GLY A 74 -5.96 11.33 12.07
N ALA A 75 -5.05 11.56 11.13
CA ALA A 75 -3.96 12.53 11.29
C ALA A 75 -4.33 13.98 10.91
N GLY A 76 -5.58 14.28 10.53
CA GLY A 76 -6.03 15.65 10.24
C GLY A 76 -5.22 16.38 9.15
N ASN A 77 -4.81 15.68 8.09
CA ASN A 77 -3.96 16.21 7.01
C ASN A 77 -2.59 16.76 7.45
N LYS A 78 -2.06 16.24 8.58
CA LYS A 78 -0.76 16.59 9.14
C LYS A 78 0.22 15.42 9.06
N PRO A 79 1.15 15.40 8.08
CA PRO A 79 2.13 14.33 7.92
C PRO A 79 2.98 14.08 9.18
N GLU A 80 3.30 15.12 9.93
CA GLU A 80 4.08 15.02 11.16
C GLU A 80 3.37 14.23 12.26
N ILE A 81 2.04 14.35 12.36
CA ILE A 81 1.22 13.58 13.30
C ILE A 81 1.17 12.12 12.84
N ALA A 82 0.94 11.89 11.55
CA ALA A 82 0.92 10.54 10.98
C ALA A 82 2.26 9.81 11.14
N ARG A 83 3.38 10.52 10.96
CA ARG A 83 4.72 9.97 11.20
C ARG A 83 4.88 9.54 12.65
N LYS A 84 4.53 10.42 13.60
CA LYS A 84 4.57 10.07 15.04
C LYS A 84 3.68 8.86 15.35
N ALA A 85 2.48 8.82 14.78
CA ALA A 85 1.56 7.71 14.92
C ALA A 85 2.14 6.39 14.37
N ALA A 86 2.83 6.44 13.23
CA ALA A 86 3.50 5.25 12.68
C ALA A 86 4.72 4.83 13.52
N GLU A 87 5.51 5.78 14.01
CA GLU A 87 6.65 5.50 14.91
C GLU A 87 6.19 4.86 16.23
N GLU A 88 5.07 5.30 16.79
CA GLU A 88 4.44 4.67 17.95
C GLU A 88 4.03 3.22 17.67
N SER A 89 3.66 2.91 16.43
CA SER A 89 3.14 1.62 15.99
C SER A 89 4.17 0.73 15.30
N VAL A 90 5.47 1.00 15.43
CA VAL A 90 6.53 0.20 14.77
C VAL A 90 6.41 -1.28 15.09
N GLY A 91 6.20 -1.66 16.35
CA GLY A 91 6.05 -3.09 16.72
C GLY A 91 4.87 -3.77 16.00
N LEU A 92 3.76 -3.07 15.80
CA LEU A 92 2.62 -3.61 15.02
C LEU A 92 2.94 -3.75 13.53
N ILE A 93 3.78 -2.86 12.99
CA ILE A 93 4.23 -2.91 11.59
C ILE A 93 5.23 -4.07 11.41
N GLU A 94 6.12 -4.29 12.37
CA GLU A 94 7.03 -5.43 12.40
C GLU A 94 6.25 -6.74 12.45
N ASP A 95 5.29 -6.87 13.36
CA ASP A 95 4.42 -8.05 13.47
C ASP A 95 3.64 -8.30 12.17
N LEU A 96 3.14 -7.24 11.52
CA LEU A 96 2.45 -7.33 10.23
C LEU A 96 3.33 -7.91 9.12
N LEU A 97 4.62 -7.64 9.15
CA LEU A 97 5.60 -8.06 8.14
C LEU A 97 6.28 -9.39 8.49
N ASN A 98 6.15 -9.85 9.74
CA ASN A 98 6.79 -11.05 10.27
C ASN A 98 5.96 -12.33 10.01
N ASP A 99 5.49 -12.51 8.78
CA ASP A 99 4.65 -13.63 8.35
C ASP A 99 5.24 -14.39 7.14
N GLY A 100 6.55 -14.26 6.92
CA GLY A 100 7.24 -14.86 5.77
C GLY A 100 7.31 -13.94 4.54
N THR A 101 6.86 -12.70 4.66
CA THR A 101 6.99 -11.68 3.61
C THR A 101 8.44 -11.47 3.20
N ARG A 102 8.73 -11.60 1.90
CA ARG A 102 10.05 -11.36 1.29
C ARG A 102 10.08 -10.11 0.41
N MET A 103 8.92 -9.67 -0.06
CA MET A 103 8.75 -8.46 -0.84
C MET A 103 7.49 -7.71 -0.40
N VAL A 104 7.58 -6.39 -0.29
CA VAL A 104 6.44 -5.55 0.06
C VAL A 104 6.25 -4.41 -0.94
N PHE A 105 5.01 -4.25 -1.40
CA PHE A 105 4.56 -3.07 -2.14
C PHE A 105 3.84 -2.13 -1.18
N ILE A 106 4.38 -0.94 -0.99
CA ILE A 106 3.79 0.09 -0.12
C ILE A 106 3.10 1.11 -1.00
N THR A 107 1.76 1.13 -0.94
CA THR A 107 0.94 2.01 -1.75
C THR A 107 0.43 3.19 -0.92
N ALA A 108 0.57 4.41 -1.43
CA ALA A 108 0.11 5.60 -0.72
C ALA A 108 -0.25 6.76 -1.65
N GLY A 109 -1.36 7.44 -1.34
CA GLY A 109 -1.67 8.74 -1.90
C GLY A 109 -0.94 9.85 -1.14
N MET A 110 0.00 10.52 -1.81
CA MET A 110 0.80 11.59 -1.21
C MET A 110 0.04 12.91 -1.17
N GLY A 111 0.43 13.78 -0.23
CA GLY A 111 -0.16 15.10 -0.03
C GLY A 111 -1.20 15.16 1.09
N GLY A 112 -1.78 14.03 1.49
CA GLY A 112 -2.60 13.90 2.70
C GLY A 112 -1.77 13.88 3.99
N GLY A 113 -2.40 13.53 5.11
CA GLY A 113 -1.71 13.32 6.39
C GLY A 113 -1.08 11.94 6.48
N THR A 114 -1.93 10.90 6.54
CA THR A 114 -1.52 9.52 6.84
C THR A 114 -0.55 8.95 5.82
N GLY A 115 -0.91 8.92 4.54
CA GLY A 115 -0.03 8.36 3.48
C GLY A 115 1.34 9.05 3.47
N THR A 116 1.36 10.38 3.43
CA THR A 116 2.60 11.18 3.39
C THR A 116 3.51 10.97 4.59
N GLY A 117 2.95 10.84 5.80
CA GLY A 117 3.74 10.77 7.03
C GLY A 117 4.08 9.36 7.47
N ALA A 118 3.17 8.41 7.27
CA ALA A 118 3.32 7.04 7.75
C ALA A 118 4.00 6.11 6.73
N ALA A 119 3.78 6.31 5.42
CA ALA A 119 4.34 5.41 4.41
C ALA A 119 5.88 5.33 4.44
N PRO A 120 6.64 6.43 4.66
CA PRO A 120 8.09 6.33 4.84
C PRO A 120 8.51 5.50 6.04
N VAL A 121 7.74 5.51 7.13
CA VAL A 121 8.02 4.72 8.35
C VAL A 121 7.76 3.24 8.07
N VAL A 122 6.64 2.90 7.44
CA VAL A 122 6.33 1.53 7.03
C VAL A 122 7.42 0.97 6.10
N ALA A 123 7.89 1.80 5.15
CA ALA A 123 8.96 1.45 4.24
C ALA A 123 10.29 1.22 4.96
N ARG A 124 10.62 2.11 5.90
CA ARG A 124 11.83 1.99 6.71
C ARG A 124 11.86 0.68 7.49
N VAL A 125 10.77 0.35 8.19
CA VAL A 125 10.64 -0.89 8.97
C VAL A 125 10.83 -2.11 8.07
N ALA A 126 10.15 -2.18 6.93
CA ALA A 126 10.31 -3.29 5.99
C ALA A 126 11.76 -3.45 5.49
N LYS A 127 12.41 -2.34 5.16
CA LYS A 127 13.81 -2.34 4.70
C LYS A 127 14.79 -2.73 5.80
N GLU A 128 14.58 -2.26 7.03
CA GLU A 128 15.36 -2.66 8.22
C GLU A 128 15.21 -4.17 8.52
N MET A 129 14.04 -4.76 8.22
CA MET A 129 13.79 -6.20 8.29
C MET A 129 14.37 -7.00 7.10
N GLY A 130 15.02 -6.35 6.13
CA GLY A 130 15.61 -7.01 4.97
C GLY A 130 14.62 -7.47 3.90
N ILE A 131 13.42 -6.90 3.89
CA ILE A 131 12.37 -7.17 2.90
C ILE A 131 12.60 -6.29 1.66
N LEU A 132 12.51 -6.86 0.46
CA LEU A 132 12.57 -6.09 -0.77
C LEU A 132 11.39 -5.11 -0.83
N THR A 133 11.68 -3.81 -0.72
CA THR A 133 10.66 -2.80 -0.45
C THR A 133 10.47 -1.90 -1.67
N VAL A 134 9.26 -1.90 -2.25
CA VAL A 134 8.90 -1.07 -3.40
C VAL A 134 7.80 -0.09 -3.02
N GLY A 135 8.07 1.20 -3.16
CA GLY A 135 7.07 2.25 -2.97
C GLY A 135 6.29 2.51 -4.26
N ILE A 136 4.97 2.57 -4.18
CA ILE A 136 4.08 2.96 -5.30
C ILE A 136 3.20 4.10 -4.83
N VAL A 137 3.48 5.31 -5.30
CA VAL A 137 2.90 6.53 -4.71
C VAL A 137 2.31 7.45 -5.75
N THR A 138 1.21 8.11 -5.42
CA THR A 138 0.60 9.13 -6.28
C THR A 138 0.89 10.54 -5.80
N ILE A 139 1.22 11.44 -6.73
CA ILE A 139 1.22 12.89 -6.52
C ILE A 139 -0.20 13.40 -6.86
N PRO A 140 -0.80 14.27 -6.03
CA PRO A 140 -2.18 14.70 -6.18
C PRO A 140 -2.40 15.53 -7.44
N PHE A 141 -3.66 15.66 -7.84
CA PHE A 141 -4.03 16.56 -8.93
C PHE A 141 -3.78 18.02 -8.54
N VAL A 142 -3.55 18.89 -9.52
CA VAL A 142 -3.31 20.32 -9.27
C VAL A 142 -4.51 20.99 -8.58
N PHE A 143 -5.73 20.55 -8.90
CA PHE A 143 -6.96 21.09 -8.32
C PHE A 143 -7.12 20.78 -6.82
N GLU A 144 -6.39 19.80 -6.28
CA GLU A 144 -6.45 19.47 -4.85
C GLU A 144 -5.70 20.50 -3.98
N GLY A 145 -4.93 21.39 -4.61
CA GLY A 145 -4.32 22.55 -3.98
C GLY A 145 -2.82 22.45 -3.77
N SER A 146 -2.14 23.59 -3.87
CA SER A 146 -0.68 23.71 -3.80
C SER A 146 -0.08 23.15 -2.50
N ARG A 147 -0.77 23.31 -1.36
CA ARG A 147 -0.33 22.76 -0.08
C ARG A 147 -0.17 21.24 -0.13
N LYS A 148 -1.14 20.52 -0.72
CA LYS A 148 -1.07 19.06 -0.87
C LYS A 148 0.09 18.65 -1.78
N ILE A 149 0.33 19.38 -2.87
CA ILE A 149 1.46 19.12 -3.78
C ILE A 149 2.80 19.26 -3.04
N VAL A 150 3.00 20.34 -2.28
CA VAL A 150 4.23 20.55 -1.51
C VAL A 150 4.41 19.47 -0.45
N GLN A 151 3.33 19.08 0.25
CA GLN A 151 3.36 17.95 1.18
C GLN A 151 3.73 16.65 0.46
N ALA A 152 3.16 16.42 -0.73
CA ALA A 152 3.41 15.22 -1.51
C ALA A 152 4.87 15.10 -1.94
N LEU A 153 5.46 16.17 -2.48
CA LEU A 153 6.86 16.18 -2.91
C LEU A 153 7.82 15.87 -1.75
N LYS A 154 7.56 16.44 -0.56
CA LYS A 154 8.33 16.11 0.65
C LYS A 154 8.16 14.65 1.07
N GLY A 155 6.93 14.11 0.99
CA GLY A 155 6.67 12.70 1.27
C GLY A 155 7.35 11.75 0.30
N VAL A 156 7.38 12.10 -1.00
CA VAL A 156 8.08 11.36 -2.06
C VAL A 156 9.58 11.34 -1.80
N GLU A 157 10.17 12.49 -1.45
CA GLU A 157 11.59 12.56 -1.08
C GLU A 157 11.91 11.70 0.14
N GLU A 158 11.02 11.66 1.12
CA GLU A 158 11.24 10.90 2.35
C GLU A 158 11.09 9.39 2.13
N ILE A 159 10.05 8.93 1.42
CA ILE A 159 9.88 7.50 1.15
C ILE A 159 10.99 6.97 0.23
N ALA A 160 11.51 7.79 -0.69
CA ALA A 160 12.60 7.41 -1.60
C ALA A 160 13.87 6.95 -0.85
N LYS A 161 14.12 7.47 0.36
CA LYS A 161 15.25 7.06 1.22
C LYS A 161 15.05 5.68 1.82
N ASN A 162 13.80 5.24 1.94
CA ASN A 162 13.38 4.09 2.73
C ASN A 162 12.88 2.92 1.87
N VAL A 163 13.03 2.97 0.55
CA VAL A 163 12.67 1.90 -0.39
C VAL A 163 13.87 1.47 -1.24
N ASP A 164 13.76 0.32 -1.90
CA ASP A 164 14.74 -0.16 -2.88
C ASP A 164 14.38 0.33 -4.30
N ALA A 165 13.08 0.45 -4.58
CA ALA A 165 12.57 1.06 -5.80
C ALA A 165 11.34 1.94 -5.49
N LEU A 166 11.16 2.99 -6.27
CA LEU A 166 10.04 3.92 -6.12
C LEU A 166 9.38 4.19 -7.48
N LEU A 167 8.09 3.85 -7.58
CA LEU A 167 7.23 4.24 -8.69
C LEU A 167 6.38 5.44 -8.27
N VAL A 168 6.56 6.56 -8.95
CA VAL A 168 5.80 7.79 -8.71
C VAL A 168 4.82 8.03 -9.86
N ILE A 169 3.53 8.00 -9.54
CA ILE A 169 2.44 8.29 -10.48
C ILE A 169 2.01 9.75 -10.30
N ASN A 170 2.09 10.54 -11.35
CA ASN A 170 1.60 11.91 -11.32
C ASN A 170 0.13 11.94 -11.78
N ASN A 171 -0.80 12.13 -10.86
CA ASN A 171 -2.23 12.14 -11.18
C ASN A 171 -2.60 13.22 -12.20
N GLU A 172 -1.88 14.35 -12.25
CA GLU A 172 -2.17 15.39 -13.24
C GLU A 172 -2.02 14.87 -14.67
N ARG A 173 -1.08 13.95 -14.91
CA ARG A 173 -0.90 13.32 -16.23
C ARG A 173 -2.05 12.41 -16.64
N LEU A 174 -2.90 11.97 -15.71
CA LEU A 174 -4.10 11.20 -16.05
C LEU A 174 -5.09 12.04 -16.88
N ARG A 175 -5.06 13.38 -16.76
CA ARG A 175 -5.89 14.26 -17.57
C ARG A 175 -5.50 14.29 -19.05
N ASP A 176 -4.21 14.07 -19.33
CA ASP A 176 -3.72 14.00 -20.72
C ASP A 176 -4.12 12.69 -21.39
N ILE A 177 -4.34 11.63 -20.60
CA ILE A 177 -4.65 10.28 -21.06
C ILE A 177 -6.16 10.07 -21.17
N TYR A 178 -6.92 10.57 -20.18
CA TYR A 178 -8.36 10.40 -20.09
C TYR A 178 -9.07 11.73 -20.35
N SER A 179 -9.53 11.93 -21.59
CA SER A 179 -10.21 13.16 -22.02
C SER A 179 -11.55 13.41 -21.31
N ASP A 180 -12.14 12.39 -20.69
CA ASP A 180 -13.39 12.42 -19.93
C ASP A 180 -13.18 12.49 -18.41
N LEU A 181 -11.95 12.77 -17.96
CA LEU A 181 -11.64 12.88 -16.55
C LEU A 181 -12.35 14.08 -15.91
N THR A 182 -13.26 13.79 -14.99
CA THR A 182 -13.98 14.76 -14.16
C THR A 182 -13.48 14.68 -12.73
N MET A 183 -13.69 15.72 -11.91
CA MET A 183 -13.32 15.66 -10.49
C MET A 183 -13.96 14.47 -9.76
N LEU A 184 -15.16 14.05 -10.18
CA LEU A 184 -15.90 12.94 -9.58
C LEU A 184 -15.29 11.57 -9.88
N ASN A 185 -14.78 11.34 -11.09
CA ASN A 185 -14.18 10.05 -11.49
C ASN A 185 -12.65 10.01 -11.35
N ALA A 186 -12.00 11.17 -11.17
CA ALA A 186 -10.56 11.31 -11.14
C ALA A 186 -9.88 10.46 -10.06
N PHE A 187 -10.44 10.41 -8.85
CA PHE A 187 -9.88 9.61 -7.75
C PHE A 187 -9.98 8.11 -8.01
N ALA A 188 -11.13 7.65 -8.50
CA ALA A 188 -11.29 6.25 -8.90
C ALA A 188 -10.28 5.86 -9.98
N LYS A 189 -10.00 6.74 -10.94
CA LYS A 189 -8.98 6.48 -11.97
C LYS A 189 -7.54 6.50 -11.44
N ALA A 190 -7.25 7.31 -10.43
CA ALA A 190 -5.96 7.25 -9.74
C ALA A 190 -5.81 5.93 -8.97
N ASP A 191 -6.87 5.47 -8.30
CA ASP A 191 -6.90 4.19 -7.59
C ASP A 191 -6.74 3.01 -8.57
N ASP A 192 -7.45 3.03 -9.71
CA ASP A 192 -7.27 2.05 -10.81
C ASP A 192 -5.80 2.01 -11.28
N THR A 193 -5.16 3.17 -11.40
CA THR A 193 -3.76 3.27 -11.87
C THR A 193 -2.79 2.69 -10.84
N LEU A 194 -2.99 2.97 -9.54
CA LEU A 194 -2.22 2.38 -8.45
C LEU A 194 -2.40 0.86 -8.40
N ALA A 195 -3.65 0.40 -8.50
CA ALA A 195 -4.01 -1.02 -8.52
C ALA A 195 -3.35 -1.74 -9.69
N THR A 196 -3.44 -1.17 -10.89
CA THR A 196 -2.84 -1.74 -12.10
C THR A 196 -1.32 -1.83 -11.97
N ALA A 197 -0.66 -0.80 -11.42
CA ALA A 197 0.79 -0.81 -11.24
C ALA A 197 1.24 -1.89 -10.26
N ALA A 198 0.62 -1.98 -9.08
CA ALA A 198 0.94 -3.00 -8.08
C ALA A 198 0.64 -4.41 -8.62
N LYS A 199 -0.53 -4.60 -9.26
CA LYS A 199 -0.93 -5.85 -9.89
C LYS A 199 0.08 -6.32 -10.94
N SER A 200 0.47 -5.43 -11.85
CA SER A 200 1.37 -5.77 -12.95
C SER A 200 2.73 -6.25 -12.44
N ILE A 201 3.28 -5.60 -11.41
CA ILE A 201 4.57 -6.02 -10.84
C ILE A 201 4.41 -7.33 -10.07
N ALA A 202 3.33 -7.50 -9.31
CA ALA A 202 3.05 -8.74 -8.61
C ALA A 202 2.90 -9.92 -9.57
N GLU A 203 2.08 -9.80 -10.62
CA GLU A 203 1.84 -10.85 -11.61
C GLU A 203 3.11 -11.25 -12.38
N ILE A 204 3.99 -10.30 -12.72
CA ILE A 204 5.27 -10.60 -13.38
C ILE A 204 6.16 -11.50 -12.50
N ILE A 205 6.07 -11.35 -11.18
CA ILE A 205 6.91 -12.09 -10.23
C ILE A 205 6.26 -13.44 -9.86
N THR A 206 4.93 -13.48 -9.72
CA THR A 206 4.20 -14.68 -9.27
C THR A 206 3.90 -15.66 -10.41
N VAL A 207 3.63 -15.17 -11.62
CA VAL A 207 3.36 -16.04 -12.77
C VAL A 207 4.68 -16.61 -13.28
N HIS A 208 4.99 -17.84 -12.87
CA HIS A 208 6.05 -18.65 -13.48
C HIS A 208 5.72 -18.90 -14.97
N GLY A 209 6.18 -18.02 -15.86
CA GLY A 209 5.81 -18.04 -17.28
C GLY A 209 7.00 -17.90 -18.24
N HIS A 210 7.60 -19.03 -18.62
CA HIS A 210 8.44 -19.30 -19.81
C HIS A 210 9.67 -18.45 -20.17
N VAL A 211 9.81 -17.23 -19.65
CA VAL A 211 11.00 -16.39 -19.87
C VAL A 211 11.42 -15.85 -18.52
N ASN A 212 12.41 -16.49 -17.92
CA ASN A 212 13.12 -15.93 -16.77
C ASN A 212 13.85 -14.68 -17.24
N LEU A 213 13.62 -13.55 -16.58
CA LEU A 213 14.37 -12.31 -16.76
C LEU A 213 15.66 -12.34 -15.95
#